data_AF-A0A7X9HCL1-F1
#
_entry.id   AF-A0A7X9HCL1-F1
#
_cell.length_a   1.000
_cell.length_b   1.000
_cell.length_c   1.000
_cell.angle_alpha   90.00
_cell.angle_beta   90.00
_cell.angle_gamma   90.00
#
_symmetry.space_group_name_H-M   'P 1'
#
loop_
_entity.id
_entity.type
_entity.pdbx_description
1 polymer ?
#
loop_
_entity_poly.entity_id
_entity_poly.type
_entity_poly.pdbx_seq_one_letter_code
_entity_poly.pdbx_strand_id
1 'polypeptide(L)'
;MDDVFEKSLLDPLTVMEYIQEVAPLPYNSQKFIYDKYIIEYLEKKGYKLDIYHIYFNNNIIPLYKPYKTHFCANNTEDHIYDIAFRDLIDEYGNIMGVLWYAITNWLGTIENDDAAIRGIRLRKKNILIGNENALSKGFFTQERFNGWFIGEVFVFANLIPNARRDFFEQEDPQYPYFEKALKKYTIDELSKIPGKFSRARNTAKNIVKTIQELEDLKEEIDKGITSFSRKQEIIKTLEVKQENLQKNVAEATKINIIEINKSDGRKDHTVPHVGEDVIAQAKETISNLARLKEEISTNTKTISTTLNTSYSREEKKMFENIIRVLENQCGKCFSLASLKQLIVDELNKKRAGGKKK
;
A
#
# COMPACT_ATOMS: atom_id res chain seq x y z
N MET A 1 9.34 -3.88 -39.72
CA MET A 1 9.69 -3.78 -38.28
C MET A 1 10.99 -3.01 -38.10
N ASP A 2 11.91 -3.06 -39.08
CA ASP A 2 13.19 -2.33 -39.06
C ASP A 2 13.06 -0.80 -39.15
N ASP A 3 12.03 -0.29 -39.84
CA ASP A 3 11.79 1.16 -40.04
C ASP A 3 11.34 1.91 -38.76
N VAL A 4 10.95 1.20 -37.70
CA VAL A 4 10.58 1.79 -36.40
C VAL A 4 11.79 1.97 -35.48
N PHE A 5 12.79 1.08 -35.58
CA PHE A 5 14.04 1.16 -34.82
C PHE A 5 14.96 2.28 -35.32
N GLU A 6 14.95 2.56 -36.62
CA GLU A 6 15.85 3.56 -37.22
C GLU A 6 15.43 5.01 -36.86
N LYS A 7 14.13 5.26 -36.64
CA LYS A 7 13.63 6.58 -36.24
C LYS A 7 13.79 6.89 -34.74
N SER A 8 13.77 5.89 -33.86
CA SER A 8 13.91 6.12 -32.41
C SER A 8 15.34 6.42 -31.98
N LEU A 9 16.35 5.88 -32.68
CA LEU A 9 17.77 6.19 -32.43
C LEU A 9 18.15 7.63 -32.79
N LEU A 10 17.34 8.30 -33.61
CA LEU A 10 17.52 9.69 -34.02
C LEU A 10 16.66 10.67 -33.22
N ASP A 11 15.82 10.18 -32.31
CA ASP A 11 15.01 11.03 -31.46
C ASP A 11 15.88 11.64 -30.33
N PRO A 12 16.07 12.97 -30.31
CA PRO A 12 16.93 13.60 -29.32
C PRO A 12 16.49 13.36 -27.87
N LEU A 13 15.18 13.21 -27.63
CA LEU A 13 14.64 12.95 -26.30
C LEU A 13 15.02 11.55 -25.83
N THR A 14 14.77 10.53 -26.65
CA THR A 14 15.15 9.14 -26.38
C THR A 14 16.65 9.00 -26.11
N VAL A 15 17.50 9.67 -26.90
CA VAL A 15 18.95 9.67 -26.71
C VAL A 15 19.34 10.36 -25.39
N MET A 16 18.71 11.48 -25.06
CA MET A 16 18.95 12.20 -23.81
C MET A 16 18.60 11.31 -22.60
N GLU A 17 17.42 10.69 -22.60
CA GLU A 17 16.98 9.79 -21.52
C GLU A 17 17.94 8.61 -21.34
N TYR A 18 18.35 7.98 -22.44
CA TYR A 18 19.35 6.91 -22.42
C TYR A 18 20.68 7.38 -21.78
N ILE A 19 21.18 8.55 -22.16
CA ILE A 19 22.40 9.12 -21.56
C ILE A 19 22.19 9.39 -20.07
N GLN A 20 21.02 9.91 -19.68
CA GLN A 20 20.70 10.17 -18.27
C GLN A 20 20.76 8.92 -17.39
N GLU A 21 20.33 7.78 -17.94
CA GLU A 21 20.37 6.50 -17.25
C GLU A 21 21.78 5.90 -17.20
N VAL A 22 22.47 5.88 -18.34
CA VAL A 22 23.71 5.09 -18.52
C VAL A 22 24.95 5.83 -18.07
N ALA A 23 25.06 7.11 -18.39
CA ALA A 23 26.30 7.85 -18.24
C ALA A 23 26.63 8.15 -16.76
N PRO A 24 27.92 8.39 -16.46
CA PRO A 24 28.41 8.73 -15.12
C PRO A 24 28.08 10.19 -14.77
N LEU A 25 26.79 10.51 -14.68
CA LEU A 25 26.29 11.87 -14.44
C LEU A 25 26.19 12.20 -12.94
N PRO A 26 26.20 13.50 -12.58
CA PRO A 26 25.84 13.94 -11.24
C PRO A 26 24.36 13.69 -10.95
N TYR A 27 24.00 13.63 -9.66
CA TYR A 27 22.62 13.75 -9.23
C TYR A 27 22.17 15.21 -9.30
N ASN A 28 20.87 15.44 -9.46
CA ASN A 28 20.28 16.77 -9.36
C ASN A 28 19.82 17.01 -7.91
N SER A 29 20.59 17.74 -7.11
CA SER A 29 20.27 18.00 -5.69
C SER A 29 18.94 18.72 -5.45
N GLN A 30 18.42 19.44 -6.45
CA GLN A 30 17.11 20.10 -6.34
C GLN A 30 15.96 19.12 -6.50
N LYS A 31 16.11 18.11 -7.37
CA LYS A 31 15.09 17.08 -7.61
C LYS A 31 15.23 15.89 -6.66
N PHE A 32 16.44 15.58 -6.22
CA PHE A 32 16.77 14.42 -5.40
C PHE A 32 17.66 14.83 -4.22
N ILE A 33 17.03 15.03 -3.07
CA ILE A 33 17.65 15.60 -1.86
C ILE A 33 18.62 14.65 -1.14
N TYR A 34 18.68 13.39 -1.57
CA TYR A 34 19.48 12.35 -0.90
C TYR A 34 20.85 12.11 -1.53
N ASP A 35 21.20 12.86 -2.58
CA ASP A 35 22.45 12.71 -3.32
C ASP A 35 23.71 12.79 -2.45
N LYS A 36 23.79 13.78 -1.55
CA LYS A 36 24.94 14.00 -0.66
C LYS A 36 25.20 12.79 0.22
N TYR A 37 24.15 12.17 0.76
CA TYR A 37 24.30 10.99 1.62
C TYR A 37 24.87 9.80 0.85
N ILE A 38 24.51 9.63 -0.42
CA ILE A 38 25.06 8.56 -1.27
C ILE A 38 26.55 8.80 -1.49
N ILE A 39 26.92 10.03 -1.89
CA ILE A 39 28.32 10.39 -2.18
C ILE A 39 29.18 10.21 -0.93
N GLU A 40 28.76 10.77 0.22
CA GLU A 40 29.48 10.66 1.49
C GLU A 40 29.64 9.20 1.94
N TYR A 41 28.60 8.38 1.78
CA TYR A 41 28.66 6.96 2.15
C TYR A 41 29.66 6.21 1.27
N LEU A 42 29.65 6.43 -0.05
CA LEU A 42 30.60 5.80 -0.98
C LEU A 42 32.04 6.22 -0.67
N GLU A 43 32.28 7.51 -0.42
CA GLU A 43 33.61 8.03 -0.07
C GLU A 43 34.13 7.43 1.24
N LYS A 44 33.26 7.30 2.25
CA LYS A 44 33.59 6.63 3.53
C LYS A 44 33.97 5.15 3.33
N LYS A 45 33.45 4.50 2.29
CA LYS A 45 33.81 3.12 1.91
C LYS A 45 35.02 3.05 0.96
N GLY A 46 35.70 4.18 0.72
CA GLY A 46 36.88 4.25 -0.13
C GLY A 46 36.57 4.26 -1.63
N TYR A 47 35.33 4.53 -2.02
CA TYR A 47 34.92 4.59 -3.41
C TYR A 47 34.59 6.03 -3.83
N LYS A 48 35.45 6.60 -4.68
CA LYS A 48 35.20 7.90 -5.30
C LYS A 48 34.32 7.73 -6.53
N LEU A 49 33.21 8.45 -6.57
CA LEU A 49 32.30 8.42 -7.70
C LEU A 49 32.88 9.22 -8.88
N ASP A 50 33.08 8.57 -10.02
CA ASP A 50 33.46 9.24 -11.27
C ASP A 50 32.26 10.00 -11.83
N ILE A 51 32.34 11.34 -11.94
CA ILE A 51 31.24 12.20 -12.37
C ILE A 51 31.68 13.07 -13.54
N TYR A 52 30.84 13.15 -14.58
CA TYR A 52 31.07 13.96 -15.77
C TYR A 52 29.86 14.86 -16.05
N HIS A 53 30.13 16.14 -16.30
CA HIS A 53 29.11 17.10 -16.73
C HIS A 53 28.95 17.00 -18.25
N ILE A 54 27.91 16.31 -18.69
CA ILE A 54 27.60 16.14 -20.11
C ILE A 54 26.55 17.18 -20.51
N TYR A 55 26.84 17.94 -21.56
CA TYR A 55 25.93 18.93 -22.14
C TYR A 55 25.39 18.39 -23.46
N PHE A 56 24.06 18.35 -23.59
CA PHE A 56 23.39 17.76 -24.74
C PHE A 56 22.79 18.87 -25.62
N ASN A 57 22.99 18.79 -26.95
CA ASN A 57 22.44 19.75 -27.94
C ASN A 57 22.65 21.23 -27.58
N ASN A 58 23.88 21.61 -27.20
CA ASN A 58 24.25 22.98 -26.81
C ASN A 58 23.45 23.55 -25.62
N ASN A 59 22.83 22.70 -24.81
CA ASN A 59 22.21 23.13 -23.57
C ASN A 59 23.28 23.62 -22.58
N ILE A 60 22.99 24.71 -21.86
CA ILE A 60 23.86 25.27 -20.82
C ILE A 60 23.75 24.46 -19.52
N ILE A 61 22.62 23.78 -19.32
CA ILE A 61 22.37 22.93 -18.16
C ILE A 61 22.90 21.53 -18.48
N PRO A 62 23.81 20.97 -17.65
CA PRO A 62 24.29 19.61 -17.86
C PRO A 62 23.16 18.60 -17.58
N LEU A 63 23.30 17.42 -18.16
CA LEU A 63 22.44 16.29 -17.84
C LEU A 63 22.72 15.79 -16.43
N TYR A 64 21.67 15.30 -15.78
CA TYR A 64 21.71 14.68 -14.47
C TYR A 64 21.11 13.28 -14.53
N LYS A 65 21.46 12.44 -13.55
CA LYS A 65 20.73 11.19 -13.30
C LYS A 65 19.23 11.48 -13.11
N PRO A 66 18.34 10.56 -13.53
CA PRO A 66 16.89 10.80 -13.57
C PRO A 66 16.23 10.82 -12.17
N TYR A 67 16.97 10.49 -11.11
CA TYR A 67 16.43 10.38 -9.75
C TYR A 67 15.73 11.66 -9.29
N LYS A 68 14.60 11.45 -8.61
CA LYS A 68 13.78 12.49 -8.01
C LYS A 68 13.10 11.97 -6.74
N THR A 69 12.80 12.88 -5.83
CA THR A 69 12.19 12.55 -4.52
C THR A 69 10.72 12.19 -4.64
N HIS A 70 9.97 12.86 -5.52
CA HIS A 70 8.53 12.62 -5.74
C HIS A 70 8.31 11.89 -7.07
N PHE A 71 7.49 10.84 -7.06
CA PHE A 71 7.25 9.97 -8.20
C PHE A 71 5.88 9.30 -8.11
N CYS A 72 5.49 8.60 -9.17
CA CYS A 72 4.25 7.83 -9.24
C CYS A 72 4.56 6.32 -9.25
N ALA A 73 3.89 5.57 -8.39
CA ALA A 73 3.90 4.11 -8.39
C ALA A 73 2.46 3.59 -8.47
N ASN A 74 2.18 2.70 -9.42
CA ASN A 74 0.84 2.18 -9.67
C ASN A 74 -0.23 3.30 -9.74
N ASN A 75 0.05 4.34 -10.53
CA ASN A 75 -0.80 5.54 -10.72
C ASN A 75 -1.15 6.30 -9.42
N THR A 76 -0.36 6.13 -8.36
CA THR A 76 -0.52 6.85 -7.10
C THR A 76 0.77 7.60 -6.79
N GLU A 77 0.66 8.85 -6.34
CA GLU A 77 1.82 9.63 -5.90
C GLU A 77 2.48 8.97 -4.68
N ASP A 78 3.80 8.90 -4.72
CA ASP A 78 4.66 8.44 -3.64
C ASP A 78 5.90 9.34 -3.56
N HIS A 79 6.68 9.18 -2.51
CA HIS A 79 7.95 9.88 -2.39
C HIS A 79 8.96 9.11 -1.55
N ILE A 80 10.20 9.55 -1.63
CA ILE A 80 11.32 8.99 -0.89
C ILE A 80 11.37 9.66 0.49
N TYR A 81 11.10 8.87 1.53
CA TYR A 81 11.18 9.30 2.93
C TYR A 81 12.60 9.28 3.46
N ASP A 82 13.42 8.36 2.93
CA ASP A 82 14.81 8.18 3.30
C ASP A 82 15.51 7.23 2.33
N ILE A 83 16.80 6.96 2.54
CA ILE A 83 17.57 5.93 1.83
C ILE A 83 18.29 5.02 2.82
N ALA A 84 18.44 3.74 2.47
CA ALA A 84 19.23 2.78 3.23
C ALA A 84 20.41 2.26 2.40
N PHE A 85 21.48 1.85 3.10
CA PHE A 85 22.69 1.32 2.48
C PHE A 85 22.93 -0.13 2.92
N ARG A 86 23.59 -0.91 2.06
CA ARG A 86 24.12 -2.24 2.38
C ARG A 86 25.50 -2.40 1.75
N ASP A 87 26.46 -2.80 2.57
CA ASP A 87 27.77 -3.20 2.07
C ASP A 87 27.68 -4.65 1.58
N LEU A 88 28.08 -4.85 0.33
CA LEU A 88 28.22 -6.17 -0.26
C LEU A 88 29.60 -6.69 0.15
N ILE A 89 29.64 -7.57 1.15
CA ILE A 89 30.88 -8.12 1.70
C ILE A 89 30.97 -9.59 1.32
N ASP A 90 32.13 -10.00 0.79
CA ASP A 90 32.40 -11.41 0.52
C ASP A 90 32.65 -12.22 1.81
N GLU A 91 32.87 -13.52 1.67
CA GLU A 91 33.14 -14.40 2.82
C GLU A 91 34.52 -14.20 3.45
N TYR A 92 35.40 -13.44 2.80
CA TYR A 92 36.73 -13.09 3.29
C TYR A 92 36.77 -11.70 3.95
N GLY A 93 35.64 -10.98 3.97
CA GLY A 93 35.54 -9.64 4.56
C GLY A 93 35.85 -8.49 3.60
N ASN A 94 36.05 -8.75 2.30
CA ASN A 94 36.30 -7.71 1.31
C ASN A 94 34.99 -7.05 0.86
N ILE A 95 35.01 -5.73 0.71
CA ILE A 95 33.89 -4.98 0.16
C ILE A 95 33.86 -5.11 -1.37
N MET A 96 32.84 -5.78 -1.87
CA MET A 96 32.60 -5.98 -3.30
C MET A 96 31.81 -4.85 -3.94
N GLY A 97 31.08 -4.09 -3.14
CA GLY A 97 30.28 -2.96 -3.60
C GLY A 97 29.36 -2.43 -2.51
N VAL A 98 28.59 -1.41 -2.87
CA VAL A 98 27.58 -0.80 -2.00
C VAL A 98 26.26 -0.75 -2.74
N LEU A 99 25.22 -1.26 -2.09
CA LEU A 99 23.83 -1.07 -2.49
C LEU A 99 23.26 0.11 -1.72
N TRP A 100 22.61 1.04 -2.41
CA TRP A 100 21.65 1.94 -1.78
C TRP A 100 20.27 1.72 -2.38
N TYR A 101 19.23 1.90 -1.57
CA TYR A 101 17.86 1.88 -2.05
C TYR A 101 16.99 2.89 -1.30
N ALA A 102 15.98 3.41 -1.98
CA ALA A 102 15.00 4.34 -1.45
C ALA A 102 14.02 3.63 -0.51
N ILE A 103 13.68 4.33 0.57
CA ILE A 103 12.64 3.98 1.51
C ILE A 103 11.39 4.79 1.13
N THR A 104 10.34 4.10 0.68
CA THR A 104 9.09 4.67 0.13
C THR A 104 7.89 3.95 0.72
N ASN A 105 6.66 4.27 0.30
CA ASN A 105 5.48 3.48 0.68
C ASN A 105 5.31 2.18 -0.12
N TRP A 106 6.19 1.94 -1.10
CA TRP A 106 6.17 0.77 -1.99
C TRP A 106 4.76 0.49 -2.53
N LEU A 107 4.12 1.51 -3.09
CA LEU A 107 2.71 1.45 -3.52
C LEU A 107 2.46 0.47 -4.68
N GLY A 108 3.50 0.15 -5.43
CA GLY A 108 3.48 -0.83 -6.52
C GLY A 108 4.72 -0.70 -7.39
N THR A 109 4.62 -1.23 -8.61
CA THR A 109 5.63 -1.02 -9.63
C THR A 109 5.64 0.46 -10.02
N ILE A 110 6.84 1.02 -10.18
CA ILE A 110 7.04 2.36 -10.72
C ILE A 110 6.85 2.27 -12.24
N GLU A 111 5.98 3.09 -12.81
CA GLU A 111 5.58 2.97 -14.21
C GLU A 111 5.44 4.35 -14.86
N ASN A 112 5.12 4.38 -16.15
CA ASN A 112 4.91 5.60 -16.93
C ASN A 112 6.14 6.52 -16.93
N ASP A 113 5.91 7.82 -16.74
CA ASP A 113 6.91 8.89 -16.77
C ASP A 113 8.09 8.70 -15.80
N ASP A 114 7.98 7.76 -14.85
CA ASP A 114 8.96 7.48 -13.81
C ASP A 114 9.72 6.16 -14.01
N ALA A 115 9.54 5.50 -15.15
CA ALA A 115 10.25 4.26 -15.47
C ALA A 115 11.79 4.42 -15.42
N ALA A 116 12.33 5.61 -15.66
CA ALA A 116 13.76 5.89 -15.64
C ALA A 116 14.42 5.78 -14.25
N ILE A 117 13.64 5.87 -13.16
CA ILE A 117 14.16 5.71 -11.78
C ILE A 117 13.86 4.34 -11.19
N ARG A 118 13.10 3.51 -11.92
CA ARG A 118 12.71 2.17 -11.50
C ARG A 118 13.90 1.24 -11.38
N GLY A 119 13.77 0.31 -10.44
CA GLY A 119 14.67 -0.81 -10.27
C GLY A 119 15.88 -0.47 -9.41
N ILE A 120 16.48 -1.52 -8.88
CA ILE A 120 17.86 -1.46 -8.40
C ILE A 120 18.77 -1.67 -9.61
N ARG A 121 19.60 -0.67 -9.91
CA ARG A 121 20.42 -0.61 -11.12
C ARG A 121 21.89 -0.87 -10.80
N LEU A 122 22.58 -1.63 -11.64
CA LEU A 122 24.01 -1.94 -11.44
C LEU A 122 24.88 -0.84 -12.04
N ARG A 123 25.91 -0.41 -11.32
CA ARG A 123 26.91 0.53 -11.83
C ARG A 123 28.32 0.04 -11.60
N LYS A 124 29.15 0.14 -12.63
CA LYS A 124 30.61 -0.05 -12.54
C LYS A 124 31.29 1.22 -13.04
N LYS A 125 32.14 1.84 -12.20
CA LYS A 125 32.74 3.16 -12.48
C LYS A 125 31.68 4.22 -12.82
N ASN A 126 30.58 4.21 -12.07
CA ASN A 126 29.37 5.03 -12.28
C ASN A 126 28.65 4.87 -13.64
N ILE A 127 29.07 3.94 -14.50
CA ILE A 127 28.36 3.61 -15.76
C ILE A 127 27.37 2.48 -15.47
N LEU A 128 26.15 2.60 -15.99
CA LEU A 128 25.12 1.55 -15.88
C LEU A 128 25.58 0.26 -16.58
N ILE A 129 25.35 -0.87 -15.91
CA ILE A 129 25.48 -2.22 -16.46
C ILE A 129 24.07 -2.81 -16.55
N GLY A 130 23.65 -3.21 -17.75
CA GLY A 130 22.28 -3.62 -18.02
C GLY A 130 21.29 -2.46 -18.04
N ASN A 131 20.13 -2.71 -17.48
CA ASN A 131 19.00 -1.78 -17.46
C ASN A 131 18.24 -1.92 -16.12
N GLU A 132 17.05 -1.36 -16.03
CA GLU A 132 16.22 -1.43 -14.82
C GLU A 132 15.83 -2.87 -14.43
N ASN A 133 15.91 -3.82 -15.37
CA ASN A 133 15.57 -5.22 -15.17
C ASN A 133 16.77 -6.15 -14.94
N ALA A 134 18.00 -5.62 -14.91
CA ALA A 134 19.22 -6.42 -14.77
C ALA A 134 19.22 -7.32 -13.52
N LEU A 135 18.59 -6.86 -12.44
CA LEU A 135 18.44 -7.61 -11.18
C LEU A 135 17.08 -8.29 -11.03
N SER A 136 16.15 -8.16 -11.97
CA SER A 136 14.81 -8.74 -11.82
C SER A 136 14.87 -10.27 -11.72
N LYS A 137 15.58 -10.93 -12.64
CA LYS A 137 15.68 -12.39 -12.67
C LYS A 137 16.80 -12.89 -11.75
N GLY A 138 16.48 -13.81 -10.86
CA GLY A 138 17.46 -14.52 -10.02
C GLY A 138 17.95 -13.76 -8.79
N PHE A 139 17.78 -12.43 -8.70
CA PHE A 139 18.12 -11.64 -7.51
C PHE A 139 16.92 -11.23 -6.66
N PHE A 140 15.70 -11.34 -7.18
CA PHE A 140 14.47 -11.21 -6.39
C PHE A 140 13.69 -12.53 -6.41
N THR A 141 12.89 -12.78 -5.36
CA THR A 141 12.02 -13.96 -5.30
C THR A 141 10.91 -13.93 -6.37
N GLN A 142 10.57 -12.75 -6.87
CA GLN A 142 9.69 -12.54 -8.02
C GLN A 142 10.27 -11.43 -8.88
N GLU A 143 10.34 -11.62 -10.19
CA GLU A 143 11.00 -10.68 -11.12
C GLU A 143 10.43 -9.26 -11.02
N ARG A 144 9.11 -9.14 -10.88
CA ARG A 144 8.42 -7.85 -10.73
C ARG A 144 8.82 -7.04 -9.49
N PHE A 145 9.38 -7.66 -8.45
CA PHE A 145 9.67 -6.97 -7.19
C PHE A 145 10.78 -5.94 -7.33
N ASN A 146 11.74 -6.16 -8.23
CA ASN A 146 12.76 -5.15 -8.52
C ASN A 146 12.13 -3.82 -8.96
N GLY A 147 11.05 -3.88 -9.75
CA GLY A 147 10.34 -2.69 -10.24
C GLY A 147 9.64 -1.85 -9.17
N TRP A 148 9.61 -2.29 -7.91
CA TRP A 148 9.07 -1.53 -6.77
C TRP A 148 10.13 -0.65 -6.09
N PHE A 149 11.41 -0.84 -6.43
CA PHE A 149 12.52 -0.14 -5.79
C PHE A 149 13.07 0.97 -6.68
N ILE A 150 13.76 1.90 -6.04
CA ILE A 150 14.65 2.90 -6.64
C ILE A 150 15.98 2.70 -5.94
N GLY A 151 17.06 2.47 -6.67
CA GLY A 151 18.36 2.27 -6.04
C GLY A 151 19.46 1.92 -7.00
N GLU A 152 20.69 1.88 -6.51
CA GLU A 152 21.84 1.45 -7.29
C GLU A 152 22.78 0.57 -6.48
N VAL A 153 23.42 -0.36 -7.17
CA VAL A 153 24.56 -1.12 -6.68
C VAL A 153 25.80 -0.58 -7.36
N PHE A 154 26.67 0.08 -6.60
CA PHE A 154 28.00 0.47 -7.05
C PHE A 154 28.98 -0.67 -6.83
N VAL A 155 29.43 -1.28 -7.91
CA VAL A 155 30.32 -2.45 -7.90
C VAL A 155 31.78 -2.03 -7.81
N PHE A 156 32.41 -2.35 -6.68
CA PHE A 156 33.81 -2.02 -6.40
C PHE A 156 34.74 -3.12 -6.91
N ALA A 157 34.34 -4.38 -6.73
CA ALA A 157 35.03 -5.57 -7.21
C ALA A 157 35.36 -5.46 -8.70
N ASN A 158 36.51 -5.98 -9.12
CA ASN A 158 36.97 -5.91 -10.51
C ASN A 158 36.28 -6.94 -11.41
N LEU A 159 34.95 -7.00 -11.34
CA LEU A 159 34.12 -7.83 -12.20
C LEU A 159 34.15 -7.30 -13.63
N ILE A 160 34.32 -8.23 -14.57
CA ILE A 160 34.32 -7.95 -16.01
C ILE A 160 32.87 -7.91 -16.52
N PRO A 161 32.38 -6.79 -17.05
CA PRO A 161 31.10 -6.77 -17.76
C PRO A 161 31.16 -7.65 -19.00
N ASN A 162 30.06 -8.31 -19.33
CA ASN A 162 30.01 -9.14 -20.51
C ASN A 162 30.04 -8.32 -21.82
N ALA A 163 30.17 -9.00 -22.96
CA ALA A 163 30.27 -8.33 -24.27
C ALA A 163 29.10 -7.38 -24.58
N ARG A 164 27.89 -7.70 -24.10
CA ARG A 164 26.68 -6.87 -24.25
C ARG A 164 26.57 -5.75 -23.22
N ARG A 165 27.44 -5.77 -22.19
CA ARG A 165 27.39 -4.93 -20.99
C ARG A 165 26.02 -4.94 -20.31
N ASP A 166 25.27 -6.03 -20.49
CA ASP A 166 23.96 -6.21 -19.87
C ASP A 166 24.05 -6.89 -18.50
N PHE A 167 25.20 -7.52 -18.21
CA PHE A 167 25.56 -8.04 -16.89
C PHE A 167 27.09 -8.25 -16.77
N PHE A 168 27.54 -8.95 -15.73
CA PHE A 168 28.93 -9.40 -15.56
C PHE A 168 29.14 -10.83 -16.10
N GLU A 169 30.37 -11.15 -16.49
CA GLU A 169 30.76 -12.51 -16.91
C GLU A 169 30.66 -13.49 -15.73
N GLN A 170 30.03 -14.65 -15.96
CA GLN A 170 29.80 -15.64 -14.91
C GLN A 170 31.05 -16.47 -14.60
N GLU A 171 31.96 -16.57 -15.56
CA GLU A 171 33.25 -17.22 -15.46
C GLU A 171 34.28 -16.39 -14.66
N ASP A 172 33.96 -15.13 -14.34
CA ASP A 172 34.81 -14.30 -13.48
C ASP A 172 34.89 -14.92 -12.06
N PRO A 173 36.10 -15.18 -11.52
CA PRO A 173 36.25 -15.80 -10.21
C PRO A 173 35.61 -15.03 -9.06
N GLN A 174 35.42 -13.70 -9.20
CA GLN A 174 34.76 -12.88 -8.18
C GLN A 174 33.23 -12.94 -8.28
N TYR A 175 32.67 -13.39 -9.41
CA TYR A 175 31.22 -13.35 -9.66
C TYR A 175 30.40 -14.10 -8.59
N PRO A 176 30.74 -15.35 -8.20
CA PRO A 176 29.91 -16.08 -7.23
C PRO A 176 29.83 -15.40 -5.87
N TYR A 177 30.90 -14.74 -5.43
CA TYR A 177 30.93 -14.00 -4.16
C TYR A 177 30.06 -12.74 -4.24
N PHE A 178 30.13 -12.01 -5.36
CA PHE A 178 29.30 -10.83 -5.58
C PHE A 178 27.82 -11.22 -5.63
N GLU A 179 27.50 -12.26 -6.38
CA GLU A 179 26.14 -12.78 -6.51
C GLU A 179 25.57 -13.16 -5.13
N LYS A 180 26.32 -13.93 -4.34
CA LYS A 180 25.93 -14.33 -2.98
C LYS A 180 25.73 -13.13 -2.07
N ALA A 181 26.67 -12.17 -2.07
CA ALA A 181 26.59 -10.96 -1.24
C ALA A 181 25.39 -10.08 -1.61
N LEU A 182 25.10 -9.92 -2.90
CA LEU A 182 23.95 -9.15 -3.37
C LEU A 182 22.62 -9.85 -3.05
N LYS A 183 22.52 -11.16 -3.32
CA LYS A 183 21.31 -11.96 -3.06
C LYS A 183 20.93 -11.97 -1.58
N LYS A 184 21.90 -11.97 -0.68
CA LYS A 184 21.65 -11.83 0.77
C LYS A 184 20.72 -10.64 1.07
N TYR A 185 20.93 -9.49 0.43
CA TYR A 185 20.07 -8.33 0.65
C TYR A 185 18.83 -8.34 -0.24
N THR A 186 18.97 -8.64 -1.53
CA THR A 186 17.84 -8.54 -2.46
C THR A 186 16.78 -9.64 -2.24
N ILE A 187 17.19 -10.87 -1.93
CA ILE A 187 16.29 -12.00 -1.64
C ILE A 187 15.85 -11.99 -0.18
N ASP A 188 16.78 -11.90 0.77
CA ASP A 188 16.42 -12.12 2.18
C ASP A 188 15.81 -10.88 2.83
N GLU A 189 16.06 -9.68 2.32
CA GLU A 189 15.49 -8.44 2.84
C GLU A 189 14.47 -7.83 1.87
N LEU A 190 14.93 -7.36 0.70
CA LEU A 190 14.12 -6.52 -0.18
C LEU A 190 12.92 -7.25 -0.77
N SER A 191 13.07 -8.52 -1.17
CA SER A 191 11.97 -9.32 -1.72
C SER A 191 10.81 -9.55 -0.74
N LYS A 192 11.01 -9.33 0.57
CA LYS A 192 9.94 -9.44 1.58
C LYS A 192 9.11 -8.16 1.69
N ILE A 193 9.62 -7.02 1.23
CA ILE A 193 9.00 -5.70 1.41
C ILE A 193 7.70 -5.58 0.59
N PRO A 194 7.66 -5.81 -0.75
CA PRO A 194 6.43 -5.66 -1.54
C PRO A 194 5.24 -6.44 -0.98
N GLY A 195 5.47 -7.69 -0.59
CA GLY A 195 4.43 -8.55 -0.02
C GLY A 195 3.90 -8.05 1.32
N LYS A 196 4.78 -7.53 2.20
CA LYS A 196 4.36 -6.95 3.48
C LYS A 196 3.53 -5.68 3.27
N PHE A 197 4.00 -4.73 2.46
CA PHE A 197 3.31 -3.47 2.20
C PHE A 197 1.98 -3.66 1.46
N SER A 198 1.93 -4.59 0.50
CA SER A 198 0.69 -4.96 -0.18
C SER A 198 -0.34 -5.55 0.79
N ARG A 199 0.08 -6.45 1.70
CA ARG A 199 -0.81 -6.95 2.77
C ARG A 199 -1.29 -5.81 3.68
N ALA A 200 -0.41 -4.92 4.12
CA ALA A 200 -0.77 -3.77 4.96
C ALA A 200 -1.90 -2.94 4.32
N ARG A 201 -1.73 -2.58 3.03
CA ARG A 201 -2.74 -1.84 2.26
C ARG A 201 -4.06 -2.58 2.14
N ASN A 202 -4.02 -3.87 1.83
CA ASN A 202 -5.23 -4.68 1.72
C ASN A 202 -5.96 -4.80 3.06
N THR A 203 -5.23 -4.98 4.16
CA THR A 203 -5.81 -5.01 5.52
C THR A 203 -6.43 -3.67 5.87
N ALA A 204 -5.75 -2.54 5.61
CA ALA A 204 -6.31 -1.21 5.83
C ALA A 204 -7.58 -0.97 4.99
N LYS A 205 -7.59 -1.36 3.71
CA LYS A 205 -8.77 -1.28 2.85
C LYS A 205 -9.94 -2.11 3.39
N ASN A 206 -9.67 -3.31 3.89
CA ASN A 206 -10.69 -4.17 4.51
C ASN A 206 -11.24 -3.57 5.81
N ILE A 207 -10.40 -2.91 6.60
CA ILE A 207 -10.82 -2.17 7.80
C ILE A 207 -11.78 -1.05 7.41
N VAL A 208 -11.41 -0.18 6.46
CA VAL A 208 -12.28 0.92 5.99
C VAL A 208 -13.62 0.40 5.49
N LYS A 209 -13.59 -0.65 4.66
CA LYS A 209 -14.83 -1.29 4.17
C LYS A 209 -15.71 -1.81 5.32
N THR A 210 -15.10 -2.45 6.32
CA THR A 210 -15.84 -2.98 7.47
C THR A 210 -16.44 -1.85 8.31
N ILE A 211 -15.72 -0.74 8.50
CA ILE A 211 -16.22 0.45 9.19
C ILE A 211 -17.45 1.01 8.46
N GLN A 212 -17.37 1.18 7.13
CA GLN A 212 -18.51 1.67 6.35
C GLN A 212 -19.74 0.75 6.47
N GLU A 213 -19.55 -0.57 6.39
CA GLU A 213 -20.64 -1.53 6.55
C GLU A 213 -21.25 -1.52 7.97
N LEU A 214 -20.48 -1.12 8.99
CA LEU A 214 -20.97 -0.94 10.36
C LEU A 214 -21.74 0.36 10.53
N GLU A 215 -21.32 1.43 9.86
CA GLU A 215 -22.06 2.70 9.79
C GLU A 215 -23.42 2.51 9.10
N ASP A 216 -23.46 1.81 7.97
CA ASP A 216 -24.70 1.48 7.25
C ASP A 216 -25.67 0.68 8.15
N LEU A 217 -25.15 -0.27 8.93
CA LEU A 217 -25.94 -1.05 9.90
C LEU A 217 -26.45 -0.18 11.04
N LYS A 218 -25.63 0.76 11.54
CA LYS A 218 -26.04 1.69 12.59
C LYS A 218 -27.18 2.58 12.11
N GLU A 219 -27.11 3.07 10.87
CA GLU A 219 -28.24 3.79 10.26
C GLU A 219 -29.51 2.93 10.14
N GLU A 220 -29.38 1.64 9.80
CA GLU A 220 -30.53 0.72 9.78
C GLU A 220 -31.17 0.58 11.17
N ILE A 221 -30.34 0.49 12.22
CA ILE A 221 -30.78 0.41 13.60
C ILE A 221 -31.50 1.70 14.02
N ASP A 222 -30.93 2.87 13.70
CA ASP A 222 -31.50 4.18 14.03
C ASP A 222 -32.85 4.42 13.31
N LYS A 223 -33.02 3.87 12.10
CA LYS A 223 -34.29 3.89 11.34
C LYS A 223 -35.36 2.93 11.91
N GLY A 224 -35.01 2.05 12.85
CA GLY A 224 -35.92 1.20 13.61
C GLY A 224 -35.93 -0.28 13.21
N ILE A 225 -35.83 -1.17 14.21
CA ILE A 225 -35.76 -2.62 14.02
C ILE A 225 -37.16 -3.23 13.93
N THR A 226 -37.35 -4.10 12.94
CA THR A 226 -38.68 -4.51 12.47
C THR A 226 -39.27 -5.69 13.22
N SER A 227 -38.42 -6.61 13.69
CA SER A 227 -38.84 -7.82 14.39
C SER A 227 -37.73 -8.32 15.34
N PHE A 228 -38.11 -9.18 16.28
CA PHE A 228 -37.15 -9.86 17.15
C PHE A 228 -36.18 -10.75 16.37
N SER A 229 -36.64 -11.40 15.29
CA SER A 229 -35.78 -12.20 14.41
C SER A 229 -34.75 -11.33 13.69
N ARG A 230 -35.16 -10.19 13.13
CA ARG A 230 -34.23 -9.23 12.50
C ARG A 230 -33.23 -8.66 13.51
N LYS A 231 -33.67 -8.39 14.75
CA LYS A 231 -32.79 -7.99 15.86
C LYS A 231 -31.68 -9.02 16.10
N GLN A 232 -32.04 -10.31 16.17
CA GLN A 232 -31.06 -11.39 16.36
C GLN A 232 -30.09 -11.51 15.17
N GLU A 233 -30.55 -11.33 13.94
CA GLU A 233 -29.70 -11.30 12.75
C GLU A 233 -28.70 -10.14 12.76
N ILE A 234 -29.16 -8.94 13.13
CA ILE A 234 -28.30 -7.75 13.24
C ILE A 234 -27.24 -7.98 14.31
N ILE A 235 -27.60 -8.49 15.48
CA ILE A 235 -26.64 -8.80 16.56
C ILE A 235 -25.58 -9.79 16.08
N LYS A 236 -25.99 -10.90 15.44
CA LYS A 236 -25.05 -11.88 14.87
C LYS A 236 -24.14 -11.25 13.81
N THR A 237 -24.69 -10.39 12.96
CA THR A 237 -23.91 -9.70 11.91
C THR A 237 -22.88 -8.75 12.53
N LEU A 238 -23.27 -8.01 13.58
CA LEU A 238 -22.38 -7.12 14.33
C LEU A 238 -21.27 -7.90 15.05
N GLU A 239 -21.55 -9.09 15.60
CA GLU A 239 -20.55 -9.99 16.17
C GLU A 239 -19.51 -10.43 15.15
N VAL A 240 -19.95 -10.96 14.02
CA VAL A 240 -19.04 -11.41 12.95
C VAL A 240 -18.20 -10.24 12.43
N LYS A 241 -18.79 -9.07 12.20
CA LYS A 241 -18.06 -7.90 11.71
C LYS A 241 -17.08 -7.35 12.76
N GLN A 242 -17.46 -7.31 14.03
CA GLN A 242 -16.57 -6.90 15.11
C GLN A 242 -15.37 -7.84 15.24
N GLU A 243 -15.58 -9.15 15.19
CA GLU A 243 -14.51 -10.14 15.25
C GLU A 243 -13.54 -9.99 14.06
N ASN A 244 -14.08 -9.82 12.85
CA ASN A 244 -13.28 -9.58 11.66
C ASN A 244 -12.48 -8.27 11.74
N LEU A 245 -13.10 -7.20 12.25
CA LEU A 245 -12.44 -5.91 12.44
C LEU A 245 -11.29 -6.03 13.46
N GLN A 246 -11.49 -6.75 14.57
CA GLN A 246 -10.45 -7.02 15.56
C GLN A 246 -9.28 -7.81 14.97
N LYS A 247 -9.56 -8.86 14.18
CA LYS A 247 -8.53 -9.64 13.48
C LYS A 247 -7.71 -8.77 12.53
N ASN A 248 -8.38 -7.96 11.70
CA ASN A 248 -7.71 -7.07 10.76
C ASN A 248 -6.87 -6.00 11.48
N VAL A 249 -7.37 -5.41 12.57
CA VAL A 249 -6.60 -4.44 13.37
C VAL A 249 -5.36 -5.08 14.00
N ALA A 250 -5.49 -6.30 14.54
CA ALA A 250 -4.36 -7.02 15.12
C ALA A 250 -3.32 -7.39 14.06
N GLU A 251 -3.75 -7.81 12.86
CA GLU A 251 -2.85 -8.07 11.74
C GLU A 251 -2.16 -6.80 11.26
N ALA A 252 -2.89 -5.71 11.04
CA ALA A 252 -2.33 -4.43 10.61
C ALA A 252 -1.28 -3.93 11.61
N THR A 253 -1.58 -3.98 12.91
CA THR A 253 -0.63 -3.58 13.97
C THR A 253 0.69 -4.38 13.92
N LYS A 254 0.64 -5.67 13.54
CA LYS A 254 1.85 -6.51 13.39
C LYS A 254 2.65 -6.17 12.13
N ILE A 255 1.95 -5.82 11.03
CA ILE A 255 2.58 -5.54 9.74
C ILE A 255 3.25 -4.15 9.75
N ASN A 256 2.72 -3.22 10.54
CA ASN A 256 3.07 -1.81 10.48
C ASN A 256 4.43 -1.41 11.06
N ILE A 257 5.19 -2.35 11.64
CA ILE A 257 6.55 -2.06 12.11
C ILE A 257 7.52 -2.81 11.21
N ILE A 258 8.04 -2.10 10.21
CA ILE A 258 9.23 -2.51 9.48
C ILE A 258 10.32 -1.51 9.85
N GLU A 259 11.13 -1.88 10.83
CA GLU A 259 12.38 -1.19 11.11
C GLU A 259 13.34 -1.49 9.97
N ILE A 260 13.68 -0.45 9.22
CA ILE A 260 14.69 -0.56 8.19
C ILE A 260 16.00 -0.15 8.81
N ASN A 261 16.83 -1.16 9.09
CA ASN A 261 18.21 -0.92 9.44
C ASN A 261 18.88 -0.17 8.29
N LYS A 262 19.52 0.97 8.56
CA LYS A 262 20.14 1.77 7.49
C LYS A 262 21.62 1.43 7.23
N SER A 263 22.23 0.61 8.10
CA SER A 263 23.64 0.17 8.09
C SER A 263 24.71 1.29 8.07
N ASP A 264 24.30 2.56 8.00
CA ASP A 264 25.16 3.74 7.93
C ASP A 264 25.34 4.44 9.29
N GLY A 265 24.76 3.88 10.35
CA GLY A 265 24.79 4.42 11.71
C GLY A 265 23.80 5.54 11.95
N ARG A 266 22.99 5.95 10.94
CA ARG A 266 21.83 6.80 11.17
C ARG A 266 20.73 5.97 11.85
N LYS A 267 19.84 6.66 12.57
CA LYS A 267 18.69 6.01 13.20
C LYS A 267 17.89 5.24 12.15
N ASP A 268 17.47 4.03 12.51
CA ASP A 268 16.62 3.21 11.68
C ASP A 268 15.39 4.01 11.27
N HIS A 269 15.01 3.87 10.01
CA HIS A 269 13.87 4.59 9.47
C HIS A 269 12.60 3.79 9.68
N THR A 270 11.57 4.46 10.20
CA THR A 270 10.21 3.95 10.26
C THR A 270 9.41 4.59 9.13
N VAL A 271 9.00 3.79 8.14
CA VAL A 271 8.21 4.28 7.01
C VAL A 271 6.83 4.69 7.50
N PRO A 272 6.29 5.85 7.07
CA PRO A 272 4.96 6.27 7.49
C PRO A 272 3.90 5.23 7.18
N HIS A 273 3.02 5.08 8.17
CA HIS A 273 2.08 3.99 8.30
C HIS A 273 1.06 3.96 7.14
N VAL A 274 0.96 2.83 6.47
CA VAL A 274 -0.27 2.51 5.75
C VAL A 274 -1.36 2.23 6.80
N GLY A 275 -2.21 3.23 7.05
CA GLY A 275 -3.44 3.07 7.82
C GLY A 275 -3.31 3.25 9.34
N GLU A 276 -2.39 4.09 9.85
CA GLU A 276 -2.35 4.48 11.28
C GLU A 276 -3.70 5.07 11.71
N ASP A 277 -4.17 6.06 10.96
CA ASP A 277 -5.47 6.71 11.19
C ASP A 277 -6.63 5.72 11.02
N VAL A 278 -6.53 4.84 10.03
CA VAL A 278 -7.52 3.78 9.78
C VAL A 278 -7.59 2.81 10.95
N ILE A 279 -6.46 2.48 11.56
CA ILE A 279 -6.39 1.62 12.75
C ILE A 279 -6.90 2.35 13.99
N ALA A 280 -6.58 3.63 14.15
CA ALA A 280 -7.10 4.44 15.24
C ALA A 280 -8.64 4.53 15.17
N GLN A 281 -9.17 4.85 13.98
CA GLN A 281 -10.60 4.88 13.71
C GLN A 281 -11.23 3.51 13.98
N ALA A 282 -10.62 2.41 13.53
CA ALA A 282 -11.14 1.06 13.78
C ALA A 282 -11.20 0.70 15.27
N LYS A 283 -10.17 1.08 16.05
CA LYS A 283 -10.16 0.88 17.51
C LYS A 283 -11.29 1.65 18.17
N GLU A 284 -11.53 2.88 17.74
CA GLU A 284 -12.67 3.68 18.21
C GLU A 284 -14.01 3.03 17.83
N THR A 285 -14.17 2.60 16.57
CA THR A 285 -15.38 1.88 16.11
C THR A 285 -15.63 0.62 16.94
N ILE A 286 -14.60 -0.18 17.24
CA ILE A 286 -14.74 -1.39 18.09
C ILE A 286 -15.27 -1.02 19.49
N SER A 287 -14.76 0.05 20.09
CA SER A 287 -15.23 0.53 21.39
C SER A 287 -16.69 0.99 21.33
N ASN A 288 -17.08 1.71 20.27
CA ASN A 288 -18.45 2.18 20.09
C ASN A 288 -19.43 1.03 19.81
N LEU A 289 -19.02 0.00 19.08
CA LEU A 289 -19.84 -1.19 18.83
C LEU A 289 -20.19 -1.98 20.09
N ALA A 290 -19.26 -2.04 21.06
CA ALA A 290 -19.53 -2.70 22.33
C ALA A 290 -20.69 -2.03 23.07
N ARG A 291 -20.71 -0.69 23.09
CA ARG A 291 -21.79 0.12 23.68
C ARG A 291 -23.09 -0.05 22.90
N LEU A 292 -23.03 0.00 21.56
CA LEU A 292 -24.21 -0.16 20.71
C LEU A 292 -24.88 -1.53 20.88
N LYS A 293 -24.11 -2.62 21.09
CA LYS A 293 -24.66 -3.95 21.38
C LYS A 293 -25.40 -4.00 22.72
N GLU A 294 -24.86 -3.37 23.76
CA GLU A 294 -25.54 -3.24 25.05
C GLU A 294 -26.83 -2.42 24.92
N GLU A 295 -26.79 -1.32 24.18
CA GLU A 295 -27.96 -0.50 23.89
C GLU A 295 -29.02 -1.27 23.09
N ILE A 296 -28.66 -2.01 22.05
CA ILE A 296 -29.62 -2.85 21.30
C ILE A 296 -30.18 -3.95 22.19
N SER A 297 -29.38 -4.52 23.10
CA SER A 297 -29.83 -5.57 24.00
C SER A 297 -30.83 -5.05 25.05
N THR A 298 -30.61 -3.84 25.56
CA THR A 298 -31.45 -3.21 26.58
C THR A 298 -32.63 -2.42 26.02
N ASN A 299 -32.51 -1.83 24.82
CA ASN A 299 -33.52 -0.96 24.24
C ASN A 299 -34.58 -1.77 23.48
N THR A 300 -35.78 -1.78 24.06
CA THR A 300 -36.99 -2.46 23.61
C THR A 300 -37.83 -1.52 22.74
N LYS A 301 -37.35 -1.14 21.55
CA LYS A 301 -38.22 -0.55 20.52
C LYS A 301 -38.45 -1.55 19.40
N THR A 302 -39.16 -2.63 19.71
CA THR A 302 -39.79 -3.47 18.69
C THR A 302 -41.14 -2.85 18.29
N ILE A 303 -41.66 -3.21 17.12
CA ILE A 303 -43.00 -2.73 16.69
C ILE A 303 -44.09 -3.07 17.71
N SER A 304 -43.98 -4.21 18.40
CA SER A 304 -44.86 -4.61 19.51
C SER A 304 -44.87 -3.64 20.71
N THR A 305 -43.82 -2.84 20.88
CA THR A 305 -43.72 -1.80 21.92
C THR A 305 -44.14 -0.40 21.44
N THR A 306 -44.12 -0.11 20.14
CA THR A 306 -44.67 1.14 19.57
C THR A 306 -46.18 1.08 19.27
N LEU A 307 -46.75 -0.12 19.17
CA LEU A 307 -48.20 -0.31 19.14
C LEU A 307 -48.83 -0.01 20.51
N ASN A 308 -49.97 0.70 20.51
CA ASN A 308 -50.72 1.08 21.71
C ASN A 308 -50.87 -0.09 22.73
N THR A 309 -50.79 0.23 24.03
CA THR A 309 -50.92 -0.75 25.12
C THR A 309 -52.27 -1.45 25.16
N SER A 310 -53.28 -0.90 24.47
CA SER A 310 -54.62 -1.48 24.35
C SER A 310 -54.73 -2.69 23.42
N TYR A 311 -53.69 -3.04 22.66
CA TYR A 311 -53.69 -4.21 21.77
C TYR A 311 -53.32 -5.50 22.51
N SER A 312 -54.06 -6.59 22.25
CA SER A 312 -53.80 -7.91 22.85
C SER A 312 -52.47 -8.50 22.37
N ARG A 313 -51.97 -9.53 23.06
CA ARG A 313 -50.76 -10.26 22.65
C ARG A 313 -50.93 -10.90 21.27
N GLU A 314 -52.11 -11.42 20.95
CA GLU A 314 -52.41 -12.01 19.64
C GLU A 314 -52.45 -10.96 18.53
N GLU A 315 -53.08 -9.81 18.77
CA GLU A 315 -53.14 -8.70 17.81
C GLU A 315 -51.74 -8.17 17.47
N LYS A 316 -50.88 -7.98 18.48
CA LYS A 316 -49.49 -7.55 18.28
C LYS A 316 -48.68 -8.57 17.45
N LYS A 317 -48.88 -9.87 17.70
CA LYS A 317 -48.26 -10.95 16.91
C LYS A 317 -48.73 -10.97 15.46
N MET A 318 -50.01 -10.68 15.22
CA MET A 318 -50.56 -10.58 13.87
C MET A 318 -49.93 -9.43 13.09
N PHE A 319 -49.79 -8.24 13.70
CA PHE A 319 -49.12 -7.10 13.08
C PHE A 319 -47.64 -7.39 12.78
N GLU A 320 -46.91 -8.04 13.70
CA GLU A 320 -45.53 -8.48 13.45
C GLU A 320 -45.44 -9.44 12.26
N ASN A 321 -46.38 -10.39 12.13
CA ASN A 321 -46.41 -11.31 10.98
C ASN A 321 -46.72 -10.60 9.65
N ILE A 322 -47.64 -9.63 9.64
CA ILE A 322 -47.97 -8.85 8.44
C ILE A 322 -46.74 -8.06 7.97
N ILE A 323 -46.04 -7.39 8.88
CA ILE A 323 -44.85 -6.61 8.55
C ILE A 323 -43.71 -7.52 8.07
N ARG A 324 -43.54 -8.69 8.69
CA ARG A 324 -42.58 -9.71 8.24
C ARG A 324 -42.87 -10.21 6.81
N VAL A 325 -44.13 -10.42 6.45
CA VAL A 325 -44.52 -10.83 5.09
C VAL A 325 -44.24 -9.71 4.08
N LEU A 326 -44.57 -8.46 4.44
CA LEU A 326 -44.28 -7.28 3.61
C LEU A 326 -42.77 -7.10 3.38
N GLU A 327 -41.94 -7.35 4.39
CA GLU A 327 -40.48 -7.31 4.26
C GLU A 327 -39.92 -8.39 3.33
N ASN A 328 -40.42 -9.62 3.49
CA ASN A 328 -39.97 -10.75 2.67
C ASN A 328 -40.37 -10.62 1.19
N GLN A 329 -41.48 -9.94 0.90
CA GLN A 329 -41.98 -9.74 -0.47
C GLN A 329 -41.44 -8.46 -1.13
N CYS A 330 -41.21 -7.37 -0.38
CA CYS A 330 -40.82 -6.08 -0.97
C CYS A 330 -39.30 -5.87 -1.14
N GLY A 331 -38.44 -6.70 -0.54
CA GLY A 331 -36.98 -6.52 -0.63
C GLY A 331 -36.51 -5.14 -0.13
N LYS A 332 -35.27 -4.74 -0.50
CA LYS A 332 -34.59 -3.47 -0.13
C LYS A 332 -35.28 -2.19 -0.69
N CYS A 333 -36.58 -2.01 -0.48
CA CYS A 333 -37.25 -0.76 -0.80
C CYS A 333 -37.01 0.28 0.30
N PHE A 334 -36.38 1.38 -0.08
CA PHE A 334 -36.12 2.57 0.75
C PHE A 334 -37.41 3.16 1.39
N SER A 335 -38.58 2.79 0.88
CA SER A 335 -39.89 3.24 1.33
C SER A 335 -40.52 2.41 2.46
N LEU A 336 -39.93 1.26 2.84
CA LEU A 336 -40.57 0.38 3.82
C LEU A 336 -40.56 0.96 5.24
N ALA A 337 -39.52 1.68 5.64
CA ALA A 337 -39.44 2.35 6.96
C ALA A 337 -40.52 3.44 7.10
N SER A 338 -40.66 4.28 6.06
CA SER A 338 -41.68 5.33 6.00
C SER A 338 -43.09 4.75 5.96
N LEU A 339 -43.32 3.70 5.16
CA LEU A 339 -44.60 3.00 5.08
C LEU A 339 -44.97 2.37 6.44
N LYS A 340 -44.00 1.78 7.15
CA LYS A 340 -44.20 1.21 8.49
C LYS A 340 -44.59 2.27 9.51
N GLN A 341 -43.88 3.39 9.54
CA GLN A 341 -44.22 4.48 10.46
C GLN A 341 -45.65 4.98 10.17
N LEU A 342 -46.02 5.11 8.90
CA LEU A 342 -47.36 5.48 8.48
C LEU A 342 -48.43 4.47 8.91
N ILE A 343 -48.15 3.16 8.77
CA ILE A 343 -49.06 2.09 9.21
C ILE A 343 -49.23 2.12 10.74
N VAL A 344 -48.13 2.25 11.49
CA VAL A 344 -48.17 2.30 12.96
C VAL A 344 -48.91 3.54 13.45
N ASP A 345 -48.64 4.71 12.87
CA ASP A 345 -49.30 5.96 13.20
C ASP A 345 -50.81 5.89 12.93
N GLU A 346 -51.21 5.28 11.81
CA GLU A 346 -52.62 5.15 11.43
C GLU A 346 -53.37 4.13 12.30
N LEU A 347 -52.74 3.01 12.63
CA LEU A 347 -53.28 2.02 13.58
C LEU A 347 -53.48 2.63 14.97
N ASN A 348 -52.48 3.37 15.46
CA ASN A 348 -52.55 4.05 16.75
C ASN A 348 -53.61 5.15 16.77
N LYS A 349 -53.76 5.94 15.69
CA LYS A 349 -54.82 6.95 15.54
C LYS A 349 -56.22 6.34 15.59
N LYS A 350 -56.47 5.25 14.85
CA LYS A 350 -57.80 4.58 14.83
C LYS A 350 -58.22 4.05 16.20
N ARG A 351 -57.29 3.51 16.99
CA ARG A 351 -57.59 2.98 18.33
C ARG A 351 -57.74 4.11 19.37
N ALA A 352 -57.00 5.21 19.23
CA ALA A 352 -57.16 6.40 20.09
C ALA A 352 -58.51 7.11 19.87
N GLY A 353 -59.03 7.13 18.64
CA GLY A 353 -60.35 7.66 18.31
C GLY A 353 -61.53 6.82 18.81
N GLY A 354 -61.31 5.52 19.09
CA GLY A 354 -62.34 4.58 19.56
C GLY A 354 -62.72 4.70 21.03
N LYS A 355 -62.04 5.55 21.82
CA LYS A 355 -62.36 5.79 23.25
C LYS A 355 -63.40 6.90 23.50
N LYS A 356 -64.08 7.40 22.46
CA LYS A 356 -65.26 8.25 22.60
C LYS A 356 -66.52 7.53 22.10
N LYS A 357 -67.00 6.56 22.88
CA LYS A 357 -68.40 6.39 23.29
C LYS A 357 -68.55 5.15 24.15
#